data_AF-A0A8B8GS72-F1
#
_entry.id   AF-A0A8B8GS72-F1
#
_cell.length_a   1.000
_cell.length_b   1.000
_cell.length_c   1.000
_cell.angle_alpha   90.00
_cell.angle_beta   90.00
_cell.angle_gamma   90.00
#
_symmetry.space_group_name_H-M   'P 1'
#
loop_
_entity.id
_entity.type
_entity.pdbx_description
1 polymer ?
#
loop_
_entity_poly.entity_id
_entity_poly.type
_entity_poly.pdbx_seq_one_letter_code
_entity_poly.pdbx_strand_id
1 'polypeptide(L)'
;MLSIICEKCPKREVVQITIDFEKAVILAIEKVLPKVKVHCCYFHLCQSVWRKIQECGLVKKYKEDKQFQRDIAMITGLAFLPVNLSKKVWKFYMKNFITKMLIKFLRTLIQLMLTIVIEIKKT
;
A
#
# COMPACT_ATOMS: atom_id res chain seq x y z
N MET A 1 -10.68 -11.64 18.28
CA MET A 1 -10.53 -12.70 17.25
C MET A 1 -9.10 -13.24 17.19
N LEU A 2 -8.07 -12.43 16.90
CA LEU A 2 -6.67 -12.86 16.88
C LEU A 2 -6.19 -13.50 18.20
N SER A 3 -6.54 -12.89 19.34
CA SER A 3 -6.24 -13.45 20.67
C SER A 3 -6.78 -14.87 20.87
N ILE A 4 -8.01 -15.13 20.40
CA ILE A 4 -8.68 -16.44 20.48
C ILE A 4 -7.95 -17.48 19.62
N ILE A 5 -7.44 -17.09 18.45
CA ILE A 5 -6.68 -17.99 17.57
C ILE A 5 -5.37 -18.37 18.25
N CYS A 6 -4.67 -17.42 18.87
CA CYS A 6 -3.43 -17.68 19.61
C CYS A 6 -3.67 -18.59 20.82
N GLU A 7 -4.76 -18.37 21.55
CA GLU A 7 -5.17 -19.20 22.68
C GLU A 7 -5.47 -20.65 22.25
N LYS A 8 -6.13 -20.84 21.10
CA LYS A 8 -6.43 -22.17 20.54
C LYS A 8 -5.22 -22.86 19.89
N CYS A 9 -4.12 -22.15 19.63
CA CYS A 9 -2.93 -22.68 18.97
C CYS A 9 -1.63 -22.30 19.71
N PRO A 10 -1.49 -22.66 21.00
CA PRO A 10 -0.43 -22.13 21.88
C PRO A 10 0.98 -22.60 21.48
N LYS A 11 1.11 -23.68 20.71
CA LYS A 11 2.40 -24.21 20.23
C LYS A 11 2.86 -23.62 18.90
N ARG A 12 2.09 -22.73 18.28
CA ARG A 12 2.42 -22.13 16.99
C ARG A 12 2.70 -20.65 17.16
N GLU A 13 3.95 -20.27 16.93
CA GLU A 13 4.33 -18.87 16.89
C GLU A 13 3.96 -18.28 15.53
N VAL A 14 3.22 -17.17 15.55
CA VAL A 14 2.92 -16.41 14.33
C VAL A 14 4.10 -15.51 14.03
N VAL A 15 4.85 -15.83 12.98
CA VAL A 15 6.07 -15.10 12.59
C VAL A 15 5.75 -13.91 11.69
N GLN A 16 4.74 -14.06 10.83
CA GLN A 16 4.38 -13.07 9.82
C GLN A 16 2.87 -13.04 9.55
N ILE A 17 2.32 -11.85 9.35
CA ILE A 17 0.94 -11.62 8.90
C ILE A 17 0.96 -10.72 7.67
N THR A 18 0.20 -11.11 6.64
CA THR A 18 -0.08 -10.27 5.47
C THR A 18 -1.53 -9.80 5.54
N ILE A 19 -1.74 -8.49 5.60
CA ILE A 19 -3.07 -7.87 5.80
C ILE A 19 -3.31 -6.78 4.74
N ASP A 20 -4.52 -6.26 4.66
CA ASP A 20 -4.82 -5.06 3.89
C ASP A 20 -4.17 -3.79 4.52
N PHE A 21 -4.55 -2.61 4.03
CA PHE A 21 -3.97 -1.34 4.46
C PHE A 21 -4.83 -0.65 5.55
N GLU A 22 -5.65 -1.39 6.30
CA GLU A 22 -6.41 -0.79 7.39
C GLU A 22 -5.53 -0.54 8.61
N LYS A 23 -5.25 0.73 8.89
CA LYS A 23 -4.41 1.15 10.03
C LYS A 23 -4.91 0.61 11.37
N ALA A 24 -6.23 0.58 11.57
CA ALA A 24 -6.82 0.05 12.80
C ALA A 24 -6.48 -1.44 13.00
N VAL A 25 -6.49 -2.23 11.92
CA VAL A 25 -6.18 -3.66 11.96
C VAL A 25 -4.68 -3.88 12.21
N ILE A 26 -3.81 -3.11 11.53
CA ILE A 26 -2.36 -3.15 11.75
C ILE A 26 -2.03 -2.88 13.24
N LEU A 27 -2.57 -1.80 13.80
CA LEU A 27 -2.35 -1.44 15.21
C LEU A 27 -2.90 -2.50 16.18
N ALA A 28 -4.04 -3.11 15.86
CA ALA A 28 -4.60 -4.19 16.66
C ALA A 28 -3.72 -5.44 16.63
N ILE A 29 -3.13 -5.78 15.48
CA ILE A 29 -2.19 -6.89 15.33
C ILE A 29 -0.93 -6.62 16.16
N GLU A 30 -0.32 -5.43 16.02
CA GLU A 30 0.89 -5.05 16.77
C GLU A 30 0.66 -5.07 18.29
N LYS A 31 -0.55 -4.69 18.74
CA LYS A 31 -0.93 -4.75 20.15
C LYS A 31 -1.08 -6.17 20.69
N VAL A 32 -1.60 -7.09 19.89
CA VAL A 32 -1.86 -8.49 20.32
C VAL A 32 -0.64 -9.39 20.08
N LEU A 33 0.15 -9.10 19.04
CA LEU A 33 1.28 -9.89 18.57
C LEU A 33 2.50 -8.98 18.30
N PRO A 34 3.12 -8.40 19.33
CA PRO A 34 4.16 -7.37 19.16
C PRO A 34 5.43 -7.84 18.46
N LYS A 35 5.64 -9.16 18.35
CA LYS A 35 6.81 -9.77 17.69
C LYS A 35 6.56 -10.16 16.23
N VAL A 36 5.31 -10.06 15.75
CA VAL A 36 4.95 -10.50 14.39
C VAL A 36 5.40 -9.48 13.37
N LYS A 37 5.91 -9.95 12.22
CA LYS A 37 6.15 -9.09 11.07
C LYS A 37 4.85 -8.83 10.34
N VAL A 38 4.40 -7.59 10.30
CA VAL A 38 3.20 -7.19 9.54
C VAL A 38 3.61 -6.73 8.15
N HIS A 39 3.02 -7.32 7.12
CA HIS A 39 3.19 -6.92 5.73
C HIS A 39 1.85 -6.48 5.15
N CYS A 40 1.86 -5.41 4.37
CA CYS A 40 0.70 -5.03 3.59
C CYS A 40 0.67 -5.83 2.27
N CYS A 41 -0.52 -6.24 1.88
CA CYS A 41 -0.74 -7.09 0.72
C CYS A 41 -0.65 -6.29 -0.61
N TYR A 42 0.32 -6.62 -1.46
CA TYR A 42 0.45 -5.99 -2.78
C TYR A 42 -0.78 -6.17 -3.67
N PHE A 43 -1.47 -7.31 -3.58
CA PHE A 43 -2.71 -7.54 -4.32
C PHE A 43 -3.80 -6.53 -3.95
N HIS A 44 -4.00 -6.29 -2.65
CA HIS A 44 -4.96 -5.28 -2.18
C HIS A 44 -4.56 -3.84 -2.56
N LEU A 45 -3.25 -3.57 -2.69
CA LEU A 45 -2.76 -2.29 -3.24
C LEU A 45 -3.22 -2.13 -4.69
N CYS A 46 -2.95 -3.12 -5.54
CA CYS A 46 -3.35 -3.11 -6.95
C CYS A 46 -4.87 -2.97 -7.11
N GLN A 47 -5.66 -3.67 -6.30
CA GLN A 47 -7.11 -3.53 -6.31
C GLN A 47 -7.58 -2.12 -5.92
N SER A 48 -6.95 -1.51 -4.92
CA SER A 48 -7.28 -0.15 -4.48
C SER A 48 -6.95 0.88 -5.56
N VAL A 49 -5.81 0.72 -6.23
CA VAL A 49 -5.44 1.53 -7.40
C VAL A 49 -6.46 1.35 -8.52
N TRP A 50 -6.87 0.12 -8.82
CA TRP A 50 -7.85 -0.16 -9.86
C TRP A 50 -9.22 0.48 -9.59
N ARG A 51 -9.75 0.34 -8.37
CA ARG A 51 -11.01 1.04 -7.98
C ARG A 51 -10.89 2.54 -8.16
N LYS A 52 -9.74 3.13 -7.82
CA LYS A 52 -9.50 4.55 -8.04
C LYS A 52 -9.47 4.92 -9.52
N ILE A 53 -8.94 4.06 -10.39
CA ILE A 53 -8.95 4.28 -11.85
C ILE A 53 -10.39 4.34 -12.35
N GLN A 54 -11.25 3.46 -11.83
CA GLN A 54 -12.67 3.43 -12.13
C GLN A 54 -13.38 4.70 -11.64
N GLU A 55 -13.21 5.06 -10.36
CA GLU A 55 -13.81 6.26 -9.75
C GLU A 55 -13.44 7.57 -10.48
N CYS A 56 -12.22 7.65 -11.02
CA CYS A 56 -11.76 8.82 -11.75
C CYS A 56 -12.12 8.82 -13.24
N GLY A 57 -12.86 7.81 -13.73
CA GLY A 57 -13.21 7.71 -15.15
C GLY A 57 -12.03 7.39 -16.07
N LEU A 58 -10.94 6.84 -15.53
CA LEU A 58 -9.67 6.63 -16.24
C LEU A 58 -9.54 5.24 -16.88
N VAL A 59 -10.60 4.43 -16.83
CA VAL A 59 -10.59 3.05 -17.37
C VAL A 59 -10.20 3.02 -18.84
N LYS A 60 -10.78 3.90 -19.66
CA LYS A 60 -10.47 3.97 -21.10
C LYS A 60 -9.00 4.31 -21.32
N LYS A 61 -8.50 5.35 -20.64
CA LYS A 61 -7.10 5.76 -20.70
C LYS A 61 -6.18 4.63 -20.26
N TYR A 62 -6.49 3.94 -19.16
CA TYR A 62 -5.71 2.79 -18.72
C TYR A 62 -5.67 1.66 -19.74
N LYS A 63 -6.75 1.40 -20.48
CA LYS A 63 -6.76 0.33 -21.48
C LYS A 63 -6.02 0.70 -22.77
N GLU A 64 -6.03 1.97 -23.15
CA GLU A 64 -5.56 2.41 -24.48
C GLU A 64 -4.16 3.06 -24.45
N ASP A 65 -3.75 3.65 -23.33
CA ASP A 65 -2.49 4.38 -23.19
C ASP A 65 -1.44 3.54 -22.44
N LYS A 66 -0.49 2.98 -23.21
CA LYS A 66 0.62 2.19 -22.67
C LYS A 66 1.53 2.99 -21.73
N GLN A 67 1.67 4.30 -21.93
CA GLN A 67 2.49 5.12 -21.04
C GLN A 67 1.77 5.27 -19.70
N PHE A 68 0.47 5.54 -19.71
CA PHE A 68 -0.32 5.60 -18.49
C PHE A 68 -0.32 4.26 -17.72
N GLN A 69 -0.40 3.12 -18.40
CA GLN A 69 -0.24 1.80 -17.76
C GLN A 69 1.12 1.66 -17.06
N ARG A 70 2.20 2.05 -17.72
CA ARG A 70 3.55 2.03 -17.16
C ARG A 70 3.64 2.96 -15.94
N ASP A 71 3.09 4.15 -16.01
CA ASP A 71 3.10 5.10 -14.91
C ASP A 71 2.38 4.54 -13.67
N ILE A 72 1.21 3.90 -13.86
CA ILE A 72 0.49 3.21 -12.78
C ILE A 72 1.31 2.05 -12.21
N ALA A 73 1.94 1.23 -13.07
CA ALA A 73 2.78 0.12 -12.64
C ALA A 73 4.02 0.59 -11.85
N MET A 74 4.62 1.71 -12.25
CA MET A 74 5.74 2.33 -11.53
C MET A 74 5.29 2.86 -10.16
N ILE A 75 4.09 3.46 -10.07
CA ILE A 75 3.50 3.91 -8.80
C ILE A 75 3.30 2.73 -7.84
N THR A 76 2.68 1.63 -8.28
CA THR A 76 2.51 0.44 -7.44
C THR A 76 3.85 -0.21 -7.10
N GLY A 77 4.81 -0.16 -8.01
CA GLY A 77 6.18 -0.66 -7.83
C GLY A 77 6.96 0.02 -6.71
N LEU A 78 6.58 1.24 -6.31
CA LEU A 78 7.19 1.93 -5.17
C LEU A 78 7.07 1.14 -3.85
N ALA A 79 6.08 0.24 -3.73
CA ALA A 79 5.93 -0.65 -2.58
C ALA A 79 7.19 -1.50 -2.32
N PHE A 80 7.96 -1.82 -3.37
CA PHE A 80 9.16 -2.66 -3.28
C PHE A 80 10.44 -1.87 -3.04
N LEU A 81 10.41 -0.53 -3.13
CA LEU A 81 11.60 0.28 -2.92
C LEU A 81 11.90 0.47 -1.42
N PRO A 82 13.18 0.60 -1.04
CA PRO A 82 13.59 1.14 0.26
C PRO A 82 12.91 2.48 0.55
N VAL A 83 12.64 2.79 1.82
CA VAL A 83 11.87 3.99 2.22
C VAL A 83 12.52 5.30 1.75
N ASN A 84 13.84 5.39 1.85
CA ASN A 84 14.62 6.55 1.40
C ASN A 84 14.48 6.78 -0.11
N LEU A 85 14.54 5.72 -0.91
CA LEU A 85 14.39 5.77 -2.36
C LEU A 85 12.94 6.06 -2.75
N SER A 86 11.98 5.43 -2.07
CA SER A 86 10.55 5.64 -2.26
C SER A 86 10.19 7.12 -2.15
N LYS A 87 10.67 7.82 -1.11
CA LYS A 87 10.43 9.27 -0.92
C LYS A 87 11.02 10.13 -2.04
N LYS A 88 12.24 9.81 -2.50
CA LYS A 88 12.93 10.57 -3.54
C LYS A 88 12.24 10.39 -4.90
N VAL A 89 11.98 9.14 -5.28
CA VAL A 89 11.29 8.78 -6.51
C VAL A 89 9.87 9.35 -6.51
N TRP A 90 9.16 9.27 -5.38
CA TRP A 90 7.85 9.88 -5.20
C TRP A 90 7.83 11.38 -5.50
N LYS A 91 8.74 12.15 -4.87
CA LYS A 91 8.87 13.60 -5.10
C LYS A 91 9.13 13.92 -6.57
N PHE A 92 9.94 13.12 -7.25
CA PHE A 92 10.22 13.27 -8.67
C PHE A 92 8.96 13.05 -9.52
N TYR A 93 8.20 11.97 -9.27
CA TYR A 93 6.95 11.69 -10.00
C TYR A 93 5.92 12.81 -9.83
N MET A 94 5.73 13.31 -8.59
CA MET A 94 4.80 14.40 -8.29
C MET A 94 5.12 15.69 -9.04
N LYS A 95 6.41 15.94 -9.30
CA LYS A 95 6.84 17.15 -9.99
C LYS A 95 6.73 17.04 -11.52
N ASN A 96 6.98 15.86 -12.09
CA ASN A 96 7.25 15.73 -13.53
C ASN A 96 6.17 15.00 -14.33
N PHE A 97 5.32 14.17 -13.71
CA PHE A 97 4.44 13.26 -14.45
C PHE A 97 2.94 13.48 -14.21
N ILE A 98 2.60 14.25 -13.18
CA ILE A 98 1.25 14.23 -12.64
C ILE A 98 0.45 15.47 -13.07
N THR A 99 -0.47 15.26 -14.02
CA THR A 99 -1.54 16.21 -14.32
C THR A 99 -2.47 16.35 -13.11
N LYS A 100 -3.17 17.49 -12.97
CA LYS A 100 -4.09 17.80 -11.85
C LYS A 100 -5.04 16.64 -11.46
N MET A 101 -5.39 15.79 -12.41
CA MET A 101 -6.24 14.60 -12.25
C MET A 101 -5.59 13.46 -11.43
N LEU A 102 -4.29 13.20 -11.62
CA LEU A 102 -3.52 12.22 -10.85
C LEU A 102 -3.19 12.74 -9.43
N ILE A 103 -3.16 14.06 -9.20
CA ILE A 103 -2.94 14.63 -7.85
C ILE A 103 -4.04 14.18 -6.89
N LYS A 104 -5.31 14.16 -7.33
CA LYS A 104 -6.46 13.75 -6.50
C LYS A 104 -6.47 12.24 -6.23
N PHE A 105 -6.07 11.46 -7.24
CA PHE A 105 -5.89 10.01 -7.21
C PHE A 105 -4.79 9.59 -6.24
N LEU A 106 -3.66 10.28 -6.29
CA LEU A 106 -2.47 9.95 -5.54
C LEU A 106 -2.57 10.45 -4.10
N ARG A 107 -3.19 11.60 -3.81
CA ARG A 107 -3.30 12.12 -2.43
C ARG A 107 -3.90 11.11 -1.44
N THR A 108 -4.87 10.30 -1.86
CA THR A 108 -5.51 9.28 -1.02
C THR A 108 -4.71 7.97 -0.95
N LEU A 109 -4.16 7.49 -2.07
CA LEU A 109 -3.27 6.32 -2.10
C LEU A 109 -1.93 6.56 -1.38
N ILE A 110 -1.39 7.78 -1.45
CA ILE A 110 -0.22 8.25 -0.71
C ILE A 110 -0.51 8.36 0.78
N GLN A 111 -1.68 8.86 1.21
CA GLN A 111 -1.96 8.92 2.64
C GLN A 111 -1.96 7.50 3.23
N LEU A 112 -2.49 6.52 2.50
CA LEU A 112 -2.34 5.10 2.85
C LEU A 112 -0.88 4.64 2.76
N MET A 113 -0.19 4.84 1.62
CA MET A 113 1.16 4.30 1.41
C MET A 113 2.26 5.01 2.23
N LEU A 114 2.29 6.33 2.35
CA LEU A 114 3.27 7.05 3.17
C LEU A 114 3.00 6.86 4.67
N THR A 115 1.76 6.81 5.14
CA THR A 115 1.52 6.54 6.56
C THR A 115 1.84 5.09 6.89
N ILE A 116 1.46 4.13 6.04
CA ILE A 116 1.58 2.71 6.37
C ILE A 116 2.92 2.13 5.94
N VAL A 117 3.41 2.39 4.73
CA VAL A 117 4.70 1.84 4.25
C VAL A 117 5.89 2.50 4.95
N ILE A 118 5.81 3.76 5.38
CA ILE A 118 6.91 4.39 6.14
C ILE A 118 6.84 4.01 7.62
N GLU A 119 5.66 3.91 8.25
CA GLU A 119 5.57 3.47 9.65
C GLU A 119 5.96 1.99 9.78
N ILE A 120 5.48 1.11 8.90
CA ILE A 120 5.77 -0.34 8.97
C ILE A 120 7.19 -0.68 8.53
N LYS A 121 7.80 0.03 7.56
CA LYS A 121 9.22 -0.23 7.18
C LYS A 121 10.25 0.45 8.11
N LYS A 122 9.82 1.14 9.17
CA LYS A 122 10.72 1.75 10.17
C LYS A 122 10.99 0.85 11.38
N THR A 123 10.16 -0.17 11.59
CA THR A 123 10.36 -1.27 12.55
C THR A 123 11.06 -2.43 11.87
#